data_AF-A0A1S9M6C9-F1
#
_entry.id   AF-A0A1S9M6C9-F1
#
_cell.length_a   1.000
_cell.length_b   1.000
_cell.length_c   1.000
_cell.angle_alpha   90.00
_cell.angle_beta   90.00
_cell.angle_gamma   90.00
#
_symmetry.space_group_name_H-M   'P 1'
#
loop_
_entity.id
_entity.type
_entity.pdbx_description
1 polymer ?
#
loop_
_entity_poly.entity_id
_entity_poly.type
_entity_poly.pdbx_seq_one_letter_code
_entity_poly.pdbx_strand_id
1 'polypeptide(L)'
;MDNLFGRGGRGGLGGLDVPEPLRRFLQGESDSSLRIEQYQEGDTLVVRVDLPGVDPESDVDISVADDTLHIQARREEDAEHVDKKGYRTEVRYGERSRSIQLPRGVSQDGIIATYEDGVLEVRIQLPEQSEPQTTKVRVVRKGGREANPPSEATGY
;
A
#
# COMPACT_ATOMS: atom_id res chain seq x y z
N MET A 1 -42.87 18.37 25.93
CA MET A 1 -43.14 17.32 24.93
C MET A 1 -41.93 17.28 23.99
N ASP A 2 -41.12 16.25 23.87
CA ASP A 2 -40.72 15.13 24.70
C ASP A 2 -39.34 14.72 24.17
N ASN A 3 -38.56 14.14 25.06
CA ASN A 3 -37.18 13.74 24.84
C ASN A 3 -37.13 12.32 24.21
N LEU A 4 -35.91 11.90 23.83
CA LEU A 4 -35.35 10.53 23.96
C LEU A 4 -35.14 9.61 22.71
N PHE A 5 -33.84 9.33 22.51
CA PHE A 5 -33.13 8.15 21.96
C PHE A 5 -33.01 7.96 20.42
N GLY A 6 -31.86 7.63 19.83
CA GLY A 6 -30.52 7.34 20.37
C GLY A 6 -29.71 6.35 19.49
N ARG A 7 -28.53 6.81 19.05
CA ARG A 7 -27.20 6.11 19.08
C ARG A 7 -26.73 5.19 17.93
N GLY A 8 -25.49 5.50 17.49
CA GLY A 8 -24.48 4.61 16.88
C GLY A 8 -23.98 5.14 15.53
N GLY A 9 -22.77 5.64 15.28
CA GLY A 9 -21.48 5.45 15.95
C GLY A 9 -20.47 4.93 14.91
N ARG A 10 -19.70 5.80 14.25
CA ARG A 10 -18.44 5.44 13.59
C ARG A 10 -17.40 6.50 13.93
N GLY A 11 -16.58 6.17 14.92
CA GLY A 11 -15.44 6.96 15.35
C GLY A 11 -14.41 7.03 14.24
N GLY A 12 -14.08 8.25 13.83
CA GLY A 12 -12.87 8.51 13.09
C GLY A 12 -11.67 8.16 13.97
N LEU A 13 -10.73 7.38 13.42
CA LEU A 13 -9.41 7.20 13.99
C LEU A 13 -8.59 8.46 13.70
N GLY A 14 -8.90 9.55 14.41
CA GLY A 14 -8.02 10.70 14.53
C GLY A 14 -7.04 10.47 15.68
N GLY A 15 -5.74 10.55 15.42
CA GLY A 15 -4.76 10.73 16.49
C GLY A 15 -3.39 10.06 16.37
N LEU A 16 -3.08 9.36 15.28
CA LEU A 16 -1.71 8.91 15.00
C LEU A 16 -1.14 9.73 13.86
N ASP A 17 -0.07 10.49 14.13
CA ASP A 17 0.68 11.21 13.10
C ASP A 17 1.54 10.18 12.35
N VAL A 18 0.87 9.44 11.47
CA VAL A 18 1.47 8.42 10.63
C VAL A 18 2.23 9.16 9.53
N PRO A 19 3.55 8.93 9.35
CA PRO A 19 4.30 9.53 8.27
C PRO A 19 3.63 9.26 6.92
N GLU A 20 3.60 10.24 6.01
CA GLU A 20 3.07 10.08 4.64
C GLU A 20 3.46 8.76 3.92
N PRO A 21 4.71 8.27 3.99
CA PRO A 21 5.05 6.96 3.42
C PRO A 21 4.25 5.80 4.05
N LEU A 22 3.97 5.88 5.35
CA LEU A 22 3.20 4.87 6.08
C LEU A 22 1.68 5.09 5.95
N ARG A 23 1.21 6.32 5.68
CA ARG A 23 -0.19 6.57 5.30
C ARG A 23 -0.51 5.96 3.95
N ARG A 24 0.36 6.11 2.94
CA ARG A 24 0.20 5.44 1.63
C ARG A 24 0.27 3.91 1.76
N PHE A 25 1.15 3.40 2.63
CA PHE A 25 1.25 1.98 2.95
C PHE A 25 -0.03 1.40 3.56
N LEU A 26 -0.72 2.16 4.43
CA LEU A 26 -1.97 1.74 5.07
C LEU A 26 -3.24 2.09 4.27
N GLN A 27 -3.19 3.14 3.45
CA GLN A 27 -4.26 3.57 2.55
C GLN A 27 -4.14 2.86 1.21
N GLY A 28 -4.50 1.58 1.19
CA GLY A 28 -4.96 0.92 -0.03
C GLY A 28 -6.30 1.46 -0.54
N GLU A 29 -6.56 2.78 -0.41
CA GLU A 29 -7.83 3.42 -0.76
C GLU A 29 -7.61 4.67 -1.62
N SER A 30 -7.70 4.49 -2.93
CA SER A 30 -8.66 5.25 -3.73
C SER A 30 -9.17 4.35 -4.87
N ASP A 31 -10.46 4.47 -5.19
CA ASP A 31 -11.32 3.58 -6.00
C ASP A 31 -10.90 3.42 -7.50
N SER A 32 -9.71 3.91 -7.85
CA SER A 32 -9.07 3.85 -9.16
C SER A 32 -7.94 2.81 -9.25
N SER A 33 -7.61 2.09 -8.17
CA SER A 33 -6.46 1.18 -8.19
C SER A 33 -6.64 -0.02 -9.13
N LEU A 34 -5.54 -0.42 -9.78
CA LEU A 34 -5.46 -1.66 -10.54
C LEU A 34 -5.69 -2.86 -9.61
N ARG A 35 -6.38 -3.89 -10.11
CA ARG A 35 -6.51 -5.17 -9.41
C ARG A 35 -5.20 -5.92 -9.53
N ILE A 36 -4.63 -6.31 -8.40
CA ILE A 36 -3.34 -6.98 -8.36
C ILE A 36 -3.40 -8.25 -7.50
N GLU A 37 -2.59 -9.22 -7.87
CA GLU A 37 -2.13 -10.33 -7.06
C GLU A 37 -0.63 -10.15 -6.81
N GLN A 38 -0.17 -10.38 -5.58
CA GLN A 38 1.23 -10.22 -5.21
C GLN A 38 1.67 -11.40 -4.32
N TYR A 39 2.76 -12.05 -4.69
CA TYR A 39 3.33 -13.17 -3.93
C TYR A 39 4.83 -13.33 -4.21
N GLN A 40 5.49 -14.18 -3.44
CA GLN A 40 6.92 -14.46 -3.56
C GLN A 40 7.13 -15.93 -3.95
N GLU A 41 7.96 -16.17 -4.96
CA GLU A 41 8.43 -17.49 -5.39
C GLU A 41 9.94 -17.55 -5.17
N GLY A 42 10.38 -18.20 -4.08
CA GLY A 42 11.80 -18.21 -3.70
C GLY A 42 12.29 -16.78 -3.47
N ASP A 43 13.28 -16.34 -4.25
CA ASP A 43 13.84 -14.99 -4.18
C ASP A 43 13.24 -14.04 -5.23
N THR A 44 12.11 -14.41 -5.85
CA THR A 44 11.43 -13.57 -6.85
C THR A 44 10.12 -13.05 -6.29
N LEU A 45 9.94 -11.72 -6.30
CA LEU A 45 8.65 -11.10 -6.11
C LEU A 45 7.88 -11.14 -7.45
N VAL A 46 6.65 -11.64 -7.42
CA VAL A 46 5.76 -11.69 -8.57
C VAL A 46 4.56 -10.79 -8.30
N VAL A 47 4.29 -9.88 -9.23
CA VAL A 47 3.14 -8.98 -9.22
C VAL A 47 2.34 -9.22 -10.49
N ARG A 48 1.09 -9.63 -10.36
CA ARG A 48 0.18 -9.83 -11.50
C ARG A 48 -0.91 -8.76 -11.46
N VAL A 49 -1.25 -8.20 -12.61
CA VAL A 49 -2.20 -7.10 -12.74
C VAL A 49 -3.23 -7.43 -13.83
N ASP A 50 -4.51 -7.40 -13.47
CA ASP A 50 -5.59 -7.60 -14.43
C ASP A 50 -5.79 -6.34 -15.28
N LEU A 51 -5.46 -6.42 -16.56
CA LEU A 51 -5.54 -5.35 -17.56
C LEU A 51 -6.22 -5.80 -18.87
N PRO A 52 -7.41 -6.43 -18.83
CA PRO A 52 -8.04 -6.93 -20.05
C PRO A 52 -8.41 -5.79 -21.02
N GLY A 53 -8.10 -5.99 -22.30
CA GLY A 53 -8.44 -5.03 -23.37
C GLY A 53 -7.59 -3.76 -23.35
N VAL A 54 -6.36 -3.85 -22.85
CA VAL A 54 -5.33 -2.80 -22.87
C VAL A 54 -4.24 -3.24 -23.85
N ASP A 55 -3.70 -2.29 -24.64
CA ASP A 55 -2.50 -2.52 -25.45
C ASP A 55 -1.25 -2.32 -24.58
N PRO A 56 -0.43 -3.35 -24.34
CA PRO A 56 0.72 -3.23 -23.44
C PRO A 56 1.80 -2.28 -23.96
N GLU A 57 1.90 -2.02 -25.26
CA GLU A 57 2.95 -1.16 -25.82
C GLU A 57 2.61 0.32 -25.71
N SER A 58 1.34 0.69 -25.89
CA SER A 58 0.90 2.10 -25.88
C SER A 58 0.26 2.53 -24.57
N ASP A 59 -0.40 1.61 -23.87
CA ASP A 59 -1.33 1.97 -22.80
C ASP A 59 -0.83 1.56 -21.41
N VAL A 60 0.34 0.93 -21.30
CA VAL A 60 0.95 0.51 -20.04
C VAL A 60 2.32 1.17 -19.86
N ASP A 61 2.51 1.83 -18.72
CA ASP A 61 3.80 2.34 -18.26
C ASP A 61 4.22 1.61 -16.98
N ILE A 62 5.46 1.13 -16.96
CA ILE A 62 6.07 0.49 -15.80
C ILE A 62 7.40 1.16 -15.53
N SER A 63 7.55 1.70 -14.32
CA SER A 63 8.76 2.39 -13.91
C SER A 63 9.12 2.07 -12.47
N VAL A 64 10.40 2.21 -12.12
CA VAL A 64 10.88 2.09 -10.75
C VAL A 64 11.59 3.37 -10.35
N ALA A 65 11.14 3.98 -9.25
CA ALA A 65 11.76 5.16 -8.67
C ALA A 65 11.72 5.04 -7.14
N ASP A 66 12.81 5.42 -6.45
CA ASP A 66 12.88 5.46 -4.99
C ASP A 66 12.39 4.16 -4.31
N ASP A 67 12.93 3.02 -4.72
CA ASP A 67 12.53 1.67 -4.27
C ASP A 67 11.03 1.38 -4.44
N THR A 68 10.34 2.03 -5.38
CA THR A 68 8.91 1.89 -5.63
C THR A 68 8.66 1.50 -7.07
N LEU A 69 7.95 0.40 -7.28
CA LEU A 69 7.41 0.01 -8.59
C LEU A 69 6.13 0.80 -8.84
N HIS A 70 6.10 1.55 -9.93
CA HIS A 70 4.94 2.25 -10.46
C HIS A 70 4.42 1.50 -11.68
N ILE A 71 3.12 1.20 -11.66
CA ILE A 71 2.40 0.60 -12.78
C ILE A 71 1.26 1.55 -13.12
N GLN A 72 1.23 2.05 -14.33
CA GLN A 72 0.15 2.87 -14.86
C GLN A 72 -0.44 2.16 -16.08
N ALA A 73 -1.76 2.19 -16.20
CA ALA A 73 -2.44 1.63 -17.34
C ALA A 73 -3.64 2.49 -17.72
N ARG A 74 -3.89 2.62 -19.02
CA ARG A 74 -5.03 3.34 -19.58
C ARG A 74 -5.91 2.38 -20.34
N ARG A 75 -7.23 2.51 -20.19
CA ARG A 75 -8.18 1.82 -21.07
C ARG A 75 -9.11 2.83 -21.69
N GLU A 76 -9.07 2.94 -23.01
CA GLU A 76 -9.91 3.89 -23.73
C GLU A 76 -11.33 3.37 -23.92
N GLU A 77 -12.31 4.28 -23.89
CA GLU A 77 -13.69 3.96 -24.23
C GLU A 77 -13.88 4.10 -25.74
N ASP A 78 -14.50 3.10 -26.37
CA ASP A 78 -14.82 3.16 -27.79
C ASP A 78 -15.98 4.13 -28.02
N ALA A 79 -15.67 5.27 -28.65
CA ALA A 79 -16.62 6.33 -28.94
C ALA A 79 -17.78 5.87 -29.83
N GLU A 80 -17.60 4.83 -30.66
CA GLU A 80 -18.69 4.31 -31.50
C GLU A 80 -19.84 3.72 -30.67
N HIS A 81 -19.56 3.30 -29.43
CA HIS A 81 -20.54 2.63 -28.57
C HIS A 81 -21.35 3.61 -27.73
N VAL A 82 -20.75 4.75 -27.38
CA VAL A 82 -21.33 5.74 -26.45
C VAL A 82 -22.64 6.34 -26.98
N ASP A 83 -22.74 6.54 -28.29
CA ASP A 83 -23.92 7.15 -28.92
C ASP A 83 -25.03 6.15 -29.27
N LYS A 84 -24.83 4.85 -29.00
CA LYS A 84 -25.83 3.81 -29.31
C LYS A 84 -27.00 3.86 -28.33
N LYS A 85 -28.23 3.79 -28.86
CA LYS A 85 -29.45 3.74 -28.04
C LYS A 85 -29.45 2.49 -27.15
N GLY A 86 -29.51 2.68 -25.84
CA GLY A 86 -29.47 1.60 -24.85
C GLY A 86 -28.06 1.17 -24.43
N TYR A 87 -27.04 1.96 -24.74
CA TYR A 87 -25.69 1.75 -24.22
C TYR A 87 -25.68 1.79 -22.68
N ARG A 88 -25.10 0.75 -22.08
CA ARG A 88 -24.80 0.66 -20.65
C ARG A 88 -23.47 -0.08 -20.53
N THR A 89 -22.59 0.43 -19.69
CA THR A 89 -21.31 -0.19 -19.39
C THR A 89 -21.14 -0.37 -17.89
N GLU A 90 -20.56 -1.48 -17.49
CA GLU A 90 -20.02 -1.72 -16.14
C GLU A 90 -18.48 -1.77 -16.17
N VAL A 91 -17.91 -1.60 -17.38
CA VAL A 91 -16.47 -1.53 -17.62
C VAL A 91 -15.96 -0.18 -17.14
N ARG A 92 -14.81 -0.22 -16.48
CA ARG A 92 -14.10 0.95 -15.99
C ARG A 92 -13.09 1.40 -17.06
N TYR A 93 -13.32 2.57 -17.65
CA TYR A 93 -12.39 3.24 -18.58
C TYR A 93 -11.56 4.32 -17.88
N GLY A 94 -10.55 4.83 -18.58
CA GLY A 94 -9.64 5.88 -18.12
C GLY A 94 -8.30 5.34 -17.59
N GLU A 95 -7.53 6.25 -17.00
CA GLU A 95 -6.21 5.96 -16.44
C GLU A 95 -6.31 5.43 -15.01
N ARG A 96 -5.47 4.45 -14.70
CA ARG A 96 -5.36 3.81 -13.38
C ARG A 96 -3.91 3.53 -13.07
N SER A 97 -3.59 3.51 -11.79
CA SER A 97 -2.24 3.21 -11.36
C SER A 97 -2.19 2.43 -10.06
N ARG A 98 -1.05 1.78 -9.85
CA ARG A 98 -0.68 1.10 -8.62
C ARG A 98 0.77 1.42 -8.32
N SER A 99 1.09 1.57 -7.04
CA SER A 99 2.48 1.68 -6.59
C SER A 99 2.74 0.63 -5.52
N ILE A 100 3.86 -0.07 -5.65
CA ILE A 100 4.25 -1.17 -4.78
C ILE A 100 5.65 -0.87 -4.25
N GLN A 101 5.78 -0.81 -2.93
CA GLN A 101 7.09 -0.63 -2.30
C GLN A 101 7.92 -1.90 -2.46
N LEU A 102 9.13 -1.74 -2.98
CA LEU A 102 10.11 -2.80 -3.10
C LEU A 102 11.08 -2.78 -1.90
N PRO A 103 11.64 -3.93 -1.53
CA PRO A 103 12.78 -3.96 -0.61
C PRO A 103 13.95 -3.15 -1.15
N ARG A 104 14.72 -2.55 -0.25
CA ARG A 104 15.96 -1.84 -0.63
C ARG A 104 16.96 -2.81 -1.26
N GLY A 105 17.65 -2.35 -2.29
CA GLY A 105 18.72 -3.11 -2.94
C GLY A 105 18.22 -4.09 -4.01
N VAL A 106 16.96 -3.98 -4.44
CA VAL A 106 16.48 -4.61 -5.67
C VAL A 106 17.26 -4.04 -6.86
N SER A 107 17.79 -4.92 -7.70
CA SER A 107 18.39 -4.53 -8.98
C SER A 107 17.28 -4.21 -10.00
N GLN A 108 17.31 -3.01 -10.57
CA GLN A 108 16.36 -2.58 -11.59
C GLN A 108 16.58 -3.30 -12.93
N ASP A 109 17.81 -3.72 -13.21
CA ASP A 109 18.19 -4.39 -14.46
C ASP A 109 17.58 -5.80 -14.60
N GLY A 110 17.14 -6.39 -13.49
CA GLY A 110 16.56 -7.74 -13.42
C GLY A 110 15.03 -7.78 -13.42
N ILE A 111 14.36 -6.66 -13.69
CA ILE A 111 12.89 -6.61 -13.73
C ILE A 111 12.41 -7.08 -15.10
N ILE A 112 11.56 -8.12 -15.10
CA ILE A 112 10.97 -8.67 -16.32
C ILE A 112 9.46 -8.44 -16.26
N ALA A 113 8.89 -7.90 -17.32
CA ALA A 113 7.46 -7.74 -17.48
C ALA A 113 6.97 -8.52 -18.69
N THR A 114 5.92 -9.31 -18.52
CA THR A 114 5.24 -10.05 -19.60
C THR A 114 3.76 -9.75 -19.57
N TYR A 115 3.13 -9.71 -20.74
CA TYR A 115 1.70 -9.50 -20.87
C TYR A 115 1.08 -10.62 -21.72
N GLU A 116 0.14 -11.35 -21.13
CA GLU A 116 -0.51 -12.50 -21.76
C GLU A 116 -1.96 -12.57 -21.29
N ASP A 117 -2.89 -12.82 -22.21
CA ASP A 117 -4.33 -13.01 -21.93
C ASP A 117 -4.98 -11.93 -21.04
N GLY A 118 -4.54 -10.67 -21.20
CA GLY A 118 -5.06 -9.54 -20.43
C GLY A 118 -4.48 -9.40 -19.03
N VAL A 119 -3.39 -10.11 -18.72
CA VAL A 119 -2.69 -10.05 -17.44
C VAL A 119 -1.26 -9.59 -17.66
N LEU A 120 -0.88 -8.51 -16.96
CA LEU A 120 0.51 -8.08 -16.84
C LEU A 120 1.16 -8.78 -15.65
N GLU A 121 2.24 -9.53 -15.88
CA GLU A 121 3.07 -10.10 -14.83
C GLU A 121 4.42 -9.38 -14.77
N VAL A 122 4.77 -8.85 -13.60
CA VAL A 122 6.07 -8.24 -13.31
C VAL A 122 6.80 -9.11 -12.32
N ARG A 123 7.97 -9.61 -12.72
CA ARG A 123 8.87 -10.44 -11.90
C ARG A 123 10.10 -9.64 -11.52
N ILE A 124 10.41 -9.64 -10.22
CA ILE A 124 11.46 -8.81 -9.64
C ILE A 124 12.35 -9.70 -8.77
N GLN A 125 13.63 -9.78 -9.12
CA GLN A 125 14.60 -10.49 -8.29
C GLN A 125 14.86 -9.70 -6.99
N LEU A 126 14.55 -10.32 -5.86
CA LEU A 126 14.82 -9.75 -4.54
C LEU A 126 16.29 -9.97 -4.18
N PRO A 127 16.91 -9.02 -3.47
CA PRO A 127 18.23 -9.23 -2.90
C PRO A 127 18.17 -10.33 -1.84
N GLU A 128 19.25 -11.10 -1.68
CA GLU A 128 19.40 -12.02 -0.55
C GLU A 128 19.19 -11.26 0.76
N GLN A 129 18.07 -11.53 1.42
CA GLN A 129 17.79 -10.94 2.72
C GLN A 129 18.62 -11.68 3.76
N SER A 130 19.54 -10.97 4.40
CA SER A 130 20.17 -11.45 5.64
C SER A 130 19.07 -11.60 6.71
N GLU A 131 19.12 -12.69 7.48
CA GLU A 131 18.12 -12.99 8.50
C GLU A 131 17.84 -11.77 9.39
N PRO A 132 16.56 -11.45 9.66
CA PRO A 132 16.21 -10.26 10.44
C PRO A 132 16.82 -10.35 11.86
N GLN A 133 17.84 -9.53 12.11
CA GLN A 133 18.47 -9.46 13.42
C GLN A 133 17.53 -8.77 14.42
N THR A 134 16.83 -9.58 15.22
CA THR A 134 15.97 -9.06 16.28
C THR A 134 16.82 -8.55 17.45
N THR A 135 16.80 -7.24 17.68
CA THR A 135 17.44 -6.64 18.86
C THR A 135 16.39 -6.33 19.93
N LYS A 136 16.57 -6.87 21.14
CA LYS A 136 15.72 -6.53 22.30
C LYS A 136 16.01 -5.10 22.75
N VAL A 137 15.01 -4.22 22.62
CA VAL A 137 15.10 -2.84 23.12
C VAL A 137 14.66 -2.79 24.58
N ARG A 138 15.55 -2.32 25.46
CA ARG A 138 15.25 -2.15 26.88
C ARG A 138 14.41 -0.89 27.11
N VAL A 139 13.22 -1.05 27.68
CA VAL A 139 12.40 0.09 28.12
C VAL A 139 12.96 0.64 29.43
N VAL A 140 13.31 1.93 29.45
CA VAL A 140 13.72 2.66 30.66
C VAL A 140 12.57 3.58 31.09
N ARG A 141 12.13 3.45 32.34
CA ARG A 141 11.13 4.36 32.93
C ARG A 141 11.73 5.75 33.08
N LYS A 142 11.13 6.75 32.43
CA LYS A 142 11.43 8.16 32.70
C LYS A 142 10.63 8.61 33.93
N GLY A 143 11.34 8.87 35.03
CA GLY A 143 10.79 9.46 36.25
C GLY A 143 10.25 8.45 37.27
N GLY A 144 11.14 7.89 38.09
CA GLY A 144 10.76 7.35 39.40
C GLY A 144 10.88 8.44 40.45
N ARG A 145 9.81 8.72 41.20
CA ARG A 145 9.82 9.64 42.35
C ARG A 145 10.96 9.26 43.32
N GLU A 146 11.74 10.26 43.70
CA GLU A 146 12.61 10.21 44.87
C GLU A 146 11.71 9.93 46.09
N ALA A 147 11.83 8.73 46.65
CA ALA A 147 11.21 8.41 47.92
C ALA A 147 12.04 9.12 49.00
N ASN A 148 11.50 10.17 49.60
CA ASN A 148 12.11 10.79 50.79
C ASN A 148 12.30 9.71 51.87
N PRO A 149 13.50 9.58 52.45
CA PRO A 149 13.69 8.69 53.60
C PRO A 149 12.91 9.23 54.82
N PRO A 150 12.42 8.35 55.71
CA PRO A 150 11.72 8.77 56.91
C PRO A 150 12.66 9.54 57.84
N SER A 151 12.20 10.68 58.35
CA SER A 151 12.89 11.45 59.37
C SER A 151 12.82 10.70 60.70
N GLU A 152 13.91 10.07 61.12
CA GLU A 152 14.03 9.63 62.50
C GLU A 152 14.50 10.78 63.39
N ALA A 153 13.75 10.95 64.46
CA ALA A 153 13.78 12.04 65.39
C ALA A 153 15.02 12.01 66.29
N THR A 154 15.55 13.21 66.54
CA THR A 154 16.46 13.54 67.64
C THR A 154 15.87 13.11 68.99
N GLY A 155 16.63 12.43 69.85
CA GLY A 155 16.21 12.29 71.25
C GLY A 155 17.00 11.32 72.13
N TYR A 156 18.08 11.85 72.71
CA TYR A 156 18.80 11.47 73.94
C TYR A 156 19.59 10.14 74.00
#